data_AF-A0A074W4A9-F1
#
_entry.id   AF-A0A074W4A9-F1
#
_cell.length_a   1.000
_cell.length_b   1.000
_cell.length_c   1.000
_cell.angle_alpha   90.00
_cell.angle_beta   90.00
_cell.angle_gamma   90.00
#
_symmetry.space_group_name_H-M   'P 1'
#
loop_
_entity.id
_entity.type
_entity.pdbx_description
1 polymer ?
#
loop_
_entity_poly.entity_id
_entity_poly.type
_entity_poly.pdbx_seq_one_letter_code
_entity_poly.pdbx_strand_id
1 'polypeptide(L)' 'MGKDETDKVAVAEVFGDGRLQTALKTLAAELGIILFGGTIPLQSTDKTKIFNTMLVYGRSGELLGFYHKMPLFGY' A
#
# COMPACT_ATOMS: atom_id res chain seq x y z
N MET A 1 3.77 15.32 2.34
CA MET A 1 4.66 14.71 1.32
C MET A 1 6.08 15.14 1.64
N GLY A 2 6.86 14.25 2.26
CA GLY A 2 8.24 14.51 2.71
C GLY A 2 9.21 14.58 1.54
N LYS A 3 10.21 15.45 1.66
CA LYS A 3 11.11 15.90 0.59
C LYS A 3 12.25 14.93 0.26
N ASP A 4 12.48 13.90 1.06
CA ASP A 4 13.61 12.99 0.89
C ASP A 4 13.17 11.52 0.72
N GLU A 5 13.82 10.79 -0.20
CA GLU A 5 13.55 9.37 -0.48
C GLU A 5 13.74 8.46 0.75
N THR A 6 14.54 8.91 1.72
CA THR A 6 14.82 8.24 2.99
C THR A 6 13.67 8.31 4.00
N ASP A 7 12.81 9.34 3.97
CA ASP A 7 11.62 9.42 4.82
C ASP A 7 10.56 8.36 4.44
N LYS A 8 10.57 7.92 3.17
CA LYS A 8 9.63 6.91 2.68
C LYS A 8 9.88 5.52 3.27
N VAL A 9 11.12 5.23 3.69
CA VAL A 9 11.48 3.94 4.32
C VAL A 9 10.93 3.86 5.74
N ALA A 10 10.96 4.96 6.49
CA ALA A 10 10.43 5.00 7.87
C ALA A 10 8.90 4.84 7.94
N VAL A 11 8.19 5.15 6.84
CA VAL A 11 6.73 5.05 6.72
C VAL A 11 6.29 3.79 5.96
N ALA A 12 7.22 3.00 5.42
CA ALA A 12 6.89 1.80 4.67
C ALA A 12 6.34 0.70 5.60
N GLU A 13 5.10 0.29 5.30
CA GLU A 13 4.40 -0.72 6.08
C GLU A 13 4.86 -2.13 5.71
N VAL A 14 4.82 -3.03 6.68
CA VAL A 14 4.94 -4.46 6.40
C VAL A 14 3.68 -4.89 5.68
N PHE A 15 3.80 -5.67 4.61
CA PHE A 15 2.61 -6.16 3.90
C PHE A 15 1.74 -7.01 4.83
N GLY A 16 0.45 -6.70 4.89
CA GLY A 16 -0.52 -7.29 5.81
C GLY A 16 -0.53 -6.67 7.21
N ASP A 17 0.48 -5.88 7.57
CA ASP A 17 0.65 -5.33 8.91
C ASP A 17 1.05 -3.85 8.85
N GLY A 18 0.03 -3.00 8.72
CA GLY A 18 0.18 -1.57 8.51
C GLY A 18 -1.08 -0.80 8.80
N ARG A 19 -0.94 0.43 9.30
CA ARG A 19 -2.04 1.29 9.70
C ARG A 19 -2.90 1.71 8.50
N LEU A 20 -2.31 2.00 7.36
CA LEU A 20 -3.02 2.32 6.12
C LEU A 20 -3.78 1.10 5.61
N GLN A 21 -3.14 -0.07 5.63
CA GLN A 21 -3.79 -1.33 5.27
C GLN A 21 -5.00 -1.64 6.16
N THR A 22 -4.85 -1.50 7.48
CA THR A 22 -5.95 -1.67 8.43
C THR A 22 -7.06 -0.65 8.18
N ALA A 23 -6.73 0.63 8.00
CA ALA A 23 -7.72 1.67 7.76
C ALA A 23 -8.53 1.41 6.47
N LEU A 24 -7.87 1.03 5.37
CA LEU A 24 -8.53 0.72 4.11
C LEU A 24 -9.42 -0.53 4.23
N LYS A 25 -8.92 -1.59 4.87
CA LYS A 25 -9.70 -2.80 5.15
C LYS A 25 -10.96 -2.48 5.94
N THR A 26 -10.82 -1.73 7.04
CA THR A 26 -11.95 -1.36 7.91
C THR A 26 -12.96 -0.51 7.15
N LEU A 27 -12.50 0.50 6.42
CA LEU A 27 -13.37 1.38 5.65
C LEU A 27 -14.15 0.63 4.56
N ALA A 28 -13.51 -0.31 3.86
CA ALA A 28 -14.16 -1.14 2.85
C ALA A 28 -15.28 -2.00 3.46
N ALA A 29 -15.03 -2.59 4.63
CA ALA A 29 -16.00 -3.39 5.36
C ALA A 29 -17.17 -2.55 5.91
N GLU A 30 -16.87 -1.40 6.53
CA GLU A 30 -17.87 -0.50 7.11
C GLU A 30 -18.84 0.06 6.07
N LEU A 31 -18.32 0.39 4.89
CA LEU A 31 -19.13 0.95 3.80
C LEU A 31 -19.68 -0.12 2.84
N GLY A 32 -19.26 -1.38 2.98
CA GLY A 32 -19.68 -2.48 2.10
C GLY A 32 -19.25 -2.28 0.64
N ILE A 33 -18.10 -1.67 0.40
CA ILE A 33 -17.59 -1.31 -0.94
C ILE A 33 -16.36 -2.11 -1.33
N ILE A 34 -16.07 -2.14 -2.64
CA ILE A 34 -14.73 -2.52 -3.12
C ILE A 34 -13.89 -1.25 -3.13
N LEU A 35 -12.77 -1.26 -2.42
CA LEU A 35 -11.91 -0.10 -2.22
C LEU A 35 -10.52 -0.32 -2.82
N PHE A 36 -10.09 0.61 -3.67
CA PHE A 36 -8.76 0.65 -4.24
C PHE A 36 -7.92 1.69 -3.50
N GLY A 37 -6.90 1.24 -2.76
CA GLY A 37 -5.95 2.10 -2.07
C GLY A 37 -4.60 2.12 -2.78
N GLY A 38 -4.31 3.20 -3.51
CA GLY A 38 -3.06 3.34 -4.27
C GLY A 38 -1.94 4.05 -3.50
N THR A 39 -0.70 3.87 -3.97
CA THR A 39 0.50 4.55 -3.43
C THR A 39 0.76 4.22 -1.95
N ILE A 40 0.43 2.99 -1.55
CA ILE A 40 0.78 2.48 -0.22
C ILE A 40 2.25 2.07 -0.23
N PRO A 41 3.12 2.70 0.58
CA PRO A 41 4.52 2.33 0.66
C PRO A 41 4.61 1.01 1.43
N LEU A 42 5.00 -0.05 0.74
CA LEU A 42 5.30 -1.35 1.34
C LEU A 42 6.81 -1.58 1.38
N GLN A 43 7.27 -2.23 2.43
CA GLN A 43 8.68 -2.64 2.51
C GLN A 43 9.03 -3.59 1.35
N SER A 44 10.16 -3.34 0.71
CA SER A 44 10.73 -4.28 -0.25
C SER A 44 11.61 -5.32 0.45
N THR A 45 11.90 -6.42 -0.25
CA THR A 45 12.93 -7.38 0.18
C THR A 45 14.32 -6.74 0.16
N ASP A 46 14.53 -5.72 -0.67
CA ASP A 46 15.70 -4.84 -0.63
C ASP A 46 15.48 -3.76 0.43
N LYS A 47 16.29 -3.80 1.51
CA LYS A 47 16.19 -2.88 2.67
C LYS A 47 16.31 -1.40 2.31
N THR A 48 16.78 -1.08 1.11
CA THR A 48 16.96 0.29 0.63
C THR A 48 15.82 0.77 -0.25
N LYS A 49 14.86 -0.10 -0.59
CA LYS A 49 13.77 0.20 -1.53
C LYS A 49 12.41 -0.02 -0.91
N ILE A 50 11.42 0.67 -1.46
CA ILE A 50 10.01 0.51 -1.13
C ILE A 50 9.22 0.19 -2.39
N PHE A 51 8.14 -0.56 -2.25
CA PHE A 51 7.16 -0.73 -3.31
C PHE A 51 6.02 0.27 -3.13
N ASN A 52 5.75 1.07 -4.15
CA ASN A 52 4.49 1.79 -4.22
C ASN A 52 3.41 0.83 -4.70
N THR A 53 2.49 0.48 -3.82
CA THR A 53 1.54 -0.61 -4.05
C THR A 53 0.12 -0.08 -4.09
N MET A 54 -0.68 -0.62 -5.00
CA MET A 54 -2.13 -0.52 -4.97
C MET A 54 -2.68 -1.78 -4.32
N LEU A 55 -3.51 -1.62 -3.30
CA LEU A 55 -4.22 -2.70 -2.61
C LEU A 55 -5.70 -2.62 -2.95
N VAL A 56 -6.34 -3.77 -3.16
CA VAL A 56 -7.77 -3.87 -3.44
C VAL A 56 -8.43 -4.64 -2.32
N TYR A 57 -9.30 -3.97 -1.57
CA TYR A 57 -10.11 -4.58 -0.53
C TYR A 57 -11.54 -4.80 -1.00
N GLY A 58 -12.10 -5.96 -0.68
CA GLY A 58 -13.48 -6.32 -0.96
C GLY A 58 -14.44 -5.83 0.11
N ARG A 59 -15.73 -6.14 -0.08
CA ARG A 59 -16.83 -5.59 0.73
C ARG A 59 -16.85 -6.08 2.18
N SER A 60 -16.13 -7.16 2.49
CA SER A 60 -15.95 -7.65 3.86
C SER A 60 -14.59 -7.24 4.46
N GLY A 61 -13.82 -6.40 3.75
CA GLY A 61 -12.47 -6.00 4.13
C GLY A 61 -11.41 -7.06 3.81
N GLU A 62 -11.75 -8.09 3.07
CA GLU A 62 -10.80 -9.07 2.56
C GLU A 62 -9.87 -8.44 1.51
N LEU A 63 -8.59 -8.82 1.48
CA LEU A 63 -7.70 -8.39 0.41
C LEU A 63 -7.99 -9.23 -0.84
N LEU A 64 -8.50 -8.58 -1.89
CA LEU A 64 -8.82 -9.21 -3.17
C LEU A 64 -7.59 -9.30 -4.09
N GLY A 65 -6.64 -8.37 -3.94
CA GLY A 65 -5.43 -8.36 -4.74
C GLY A 65 -4.56 -7.14 -4.49
N PHE A 66 -3.38 -7.14 -5.08
CA PHE A 66 -2.46 -6.00 -5.05
C PHE A 66 -1.66 -5.89 -6.33
N TYR A 67 -1.15 -4.68 -6.57
CA TYR A 67 -0.29 -4.37 -7.71
C TYR A 67 0.85 -3.46 -7.26
N HIS A 68 2.10 -3.92 -7.43
CA HIS A 68 3.26 -3.05 -7.24
C HIS A 68 3.47 -2.21 -8.50
N LYS A 69 3.53 -0.88 -8.32
CA LYS A 69 3.82 0.05 -9.41
C LYS A 69 5.18 -0.27 -10.00
N MET A 70 5.19 -0.74 -11.24
CA MET A 70 6.41 -0.90 -12.02
C MET A 70 6.75 0.44 -12.69
N PRO A 71 8.00 0.92 -12.65
CA PRO A 71 8.41 2.09 -13.43
C PRO A 71 8.24 1.78 -14.92
N LEU A 72 7.44 2.58 -15.61
CA LEU A 72 7.21 2.45 -17.06
C LEU A 72 8.28 3.19 -17.90
N PHE A 73 9.12 4.02 -17.26
CA PHE A 73 10.17 4.78 -17.93
C PHE A 73 11.43 4.76 -17.06
N GLY A 74 12.50 4.17 -17.57
CA GLY A 74 13.83 4.27 -16.99
C GLY A 74 14.52 5.53 -17.50
N TYR A 75 14.94 6.39 -16.60
CA TYR A 75 15.97 7.40 -16.82
C TYR A 75 17.02 7.23 -15.73
#